data_AF-A0A382S0E0-F1
#
_entry.id   AF-A0A382S0E0-F1
#
_cell.length_a   1.000
_cell.length_b   1.000
_cell.length_c   1.000
_cell.angle_alpha   90.00
_cell.angle_beta   90.00
_cell.angle_gamma   90.00
#
_symmetry.space_group_name_H-M   'P 1'
#
loop_
_entity.id
_entity.type
_entity.pdbx_description
1 polymer ?
#
loop_
_entity_poly.entity_id
_entity_poly.type
_entity_poly.pdbx_seq_one_letter_code
_entity_poly.pdbx_strand_id
1 'polypeptide(L)'
;LKEILSHKKKIILLRTLLKKKDYDYYLLPRTDKFMNEFISEEDERVKWLTGFSGSFAFVIISLKQNLIFTDGRYINQIKKEVDKKTFKILDVNDKQPILWLKDKIKAKEKILV
;
A
#
# COMPACT_ATOMS: atom_id res chain seq x y z
N LEU A 1 -27.81 -1.57 -2.76
CA LEU A 1 -26.62 -0.72 -3.00
C LEU A 1 -25.48 -1.29 -2.17
N LYS A 2 -24.40 -1.80 -2.80
CA LYS A 2 -23.20 -2.20 -2.06
C LYS A 2 -22.60 -0.94 -1.44
N GLU A 3 -22.48 -0.89 -0.11
CA GLU A 3 -21.82 0.22 0.58
C GLU A 3 -20.36 0.29 0.07
N ILE A 4 -20.01 1.37 -0.62
CA ILE A 4 -18.62 1.59 -1.06
C ILE A 4 -17.83 1.97 0.19
N LEU A 5 -17.02 1.04 0.69
CA LEU A 5 -16.16 1.28 1.84
C LEU A 5 -15.16 2.40 1.56
N SER A 6 -15.03 3.35 2.49
CA SER A 6 -13.97 4.35 2.43
C SER A 6 -12.58 3.70 2.56
N HIS A 7 -11.55 4.35 2.02
CA HIS A 7 -10.15 3.88 2.13
C HIS A 7 -9.75 3.63 3.60
N LYS A 8 -10.18 4.50 4.52
CA LYS A 8 -9.98 4.33 5.95
C LYS A 8 -10.64 3.06 6.50
N LYS A 9 -11.90 2.78 6.12
CA LYS A 9 -12.59 1.53 6.54
C LYS A 9 -11.88 0.30 5.98
N LYS A 10 -11.44 0.31 4.72
CA LYS A 10 -10.66 -0.79 4.11
C LYS A 10 -9.39 -1.11 4.89
N ILE A 11 -8.64 -0.09 5.30
CA ILE A 11 -7.43 -0.25 6.12
C ILE A 11 -7.72 -0.85 7.50
N ILE A 12 -8.81 -0.42 8.16
CA ILE A 12 -9.21 -0.98 9.45
C ILE A 12 -9.51 -2.48 9.31
N LEU A 13 -10.26 -2.87 8.28
CA LEU A 13 -10.59 -4.27 8.01
C LEU A 13 -9.33 -5.10 7.70
N LEU A 14 -8.45 -4.57 6.84
CA LEU A 14 -7.19 -5.21 6.50
C LEU A 14 -6.32 -5.44 7.74
N ARG A 15 -6.15 -4.44 8.61
CA ARG A 15 -5.40 -4.58 9.86
C ARG A 15 -6.02 -5.60 10.81
N THR A 16 -7.34 -5.63 10.91
CA THR A 16 -8.04 -6.66 11.71
C THR A 16 -7.75 -8.05 11.16
N LEU A 17 -7.74 -8.22 9.84
CA LEU A 17 -7.40 -9.48 9.20
C LEU A 17 -5.94 -9.88 9.47
N LEU A 18 -4.98 -8.95 9.34
CA LEU A 18 -3.57 -9.21 9.64
C LEU A 18 -3.38 -9.68 11.09
N LYS A 19 -3.98 -8.99 12.07
CA LYS A 19 -3.94 -9.42 13.48
C LYS A 19 -4.54 -10.81 13.67
N LYS A 20 -5.69 -11.09 13.07
CA LYS A 20 -6.37 -12.40 13.18
C LYS A 20 -5.53 -13.54 12.58
N LYS A 21 -4.69 -13.23 11.58
CA LYS A 21 -3.85 -14.19 10.86
C LYS A 21 -2.40 -14.19 11.32
N ASP A 22 -2.09 -13.46 12.40
CA ASP A 22 -0.74 -13.36 12.97
C ASP A 22 0.29 -12.82 11.96
N TYR A 23 -0.06 -11.75 11.24
CA TYR A 23 0.84 -10.98 10.38
C TYR A 23 1.02 -9.55 10.90
N ASP A 24 2.24 -9.04 10.78
CA ASP A 24 2.61 -7.68 11.22
C ASP A 24 2.63 -6.68 10.07
N TYR A 25 2.98 -7.15 8.86
CA TYR A 25 3.05 -6.35 7.65
C TYR A 25 2.30 -7.00 6.48
N TYR A 26 1.76 -6.16 5.60
CA TYR A 26 1.29 -6.52 4.29
C TYR A 26 1.98 -5.65 3.25
N LEU A 27 2.59 -6.29 2.25
CA LEU A 27 3.24 -5.63 1.13
C LEU A 27 2.36 -5.78 -0.11
N LEU A 28 2.10 -4.65 -0.77
CA LEU A 28 1.26 -4.64 -1.97
C LEU A 28 1.94 -3.81 -3.06
N PRO A 29 2.67 -4.45 -3.98
CA PRO A 29 3.09 -3.80 -5.22
C PRO A 29 1.89 -3.54 -6.13
N ARG A 30 1.92 -2.45 -6.91
CA ARG A 30 0.94 -2.21 -7.98
C ARG A 30 1.31 -3.07 -9.20
N THR A 31 0.88 -4.31 -9.18
CA THR A 31 1.13 -5.26 -10.26
C THR A 31 0.13 -6.41 -10.24
N ASP A 32 -0.04 -7.06 -11.39
CA ASP A 32 -0.79 -8.31 -11.51
C ASP A 32 0.13 -9.52 -11.25
N LYS A 33 -0.42 -10.73 -11.42
CA LYS A 33 0.35 -11.97 -11.24
C LYS A 33 1.44 -12.21 -12.29
N PHE A 34 1.48 -11.42 -13.36
CA PHE A 34 2.41 -11.57 -14.48
C PHE A 34 3.43 -10.44 -14.57
N MET A 35 3.36 -9.47 -13.65
CA MET A 35 4.22 -8.29 -13.67
C MET A 35 4.02 -7.39 -14.90
N ASN A 36 2.80 -7.34 -15.43
CA ASN A 36 2.48 -6.48 -16.57
C ASN A 36 2.53 -4.99 -16.18
N GLU A 37 2.91 -4.16 -17.13
CA GLU A 37 2.89 -2.69 -16.98
C GLU A 37 1.45 -2.16 -16.93
N PHE A 38 0.58 -2.69 -17.80
CA PHE A 38 -0.84 -2.43 -17.81
C PHE A 38 -1.58 -3.60 -17.17
N ILE A 39 -2.27 -3.33 -16.07
CA ILE A 39 -3.04 -4.34 -15.34
C ILE A 39 -4.53 -4.08 -15.53
N SER A 40 -5.33 -5.13 -15.43
CA SER A 40 -6.79 -5.01 -15.52
C SER A 40 -7.36 -4.35 -14.26
N GLU A 41 -8.60 -3.85 -14.36
CA GLU A 41 -9.24 -3.12 -13.25
C GLU A 41 -9.40 -4.00 -12.01
N GLU A 42 -9.61 -5.31 -12.18
CA GLU A 42 -9.69 -6.27 -11.07
C GLU A 42 -8.36 -6.44 -10.32
N ASP A 43 -7.22 -6.18 -10.98
CA ASP A 43 -5.88 -6.26 -10.40
C ASP A 43 -5.38 -4.92 -9.82
N GLU A 44 -6.12 -3.82 -10.00
CA GLU A 44 -5.84 -2.47 -9.45
C GLU A 44 -6.06 -2.38 -7.92
N ARG A 45 -5.45 -3.30 -7.18
CA ARG A 45 -5.55 -3.45 -5.73
C ARG A 45 -5.03 -2.23 -4.97
N VAL A 46 -3.97 -1.58 -5.48
CA VAL A 46 -3.43 -0.34 -4.90
C VAL A 46 -4.44 0.80 -5.05
N LYS A 47 -5.05 0.97 -6.23
CA LYS A 47 -6.09 1.97 -6.47
C LYS A 47 -7.31 1.70 -5.60
N TRP A 48 -7.75 0.44 -5.51
CA TRP A 48 -8.85 0.05 -4.64
C TRP A 48 -8.58 0.38 -3.17
N LEU A 49 -7.37 0.09 -2.67
CA LEU A 49 -7.01 0.30 -1.27
C LEU A 49 -6.80 1.79 -0.94
N THR A 50 -6.09 2.51 -1.79
CA THR A 50 -5.51 3.83 -1.48
C THR A 50 -6.17 5.00 -2.22
N GLY A 51 -6.82 4.74 -3.35
CA GLY A 51 -7.30 5.74 -4.30
C GLY A 51 -6.27 6.14 -5.37
N PHE A 52 -4.99 5.80 -5.19
CA PHE A 52 -3.93 6.17 -6.12
C PHE A 52 -3.98 5.37 -7.43
N SER A 53 -3.94 6.08 -8.55
CA SER A 53 -4.08 5.53 -9.90
C SER A 53 -2.82 5.62 -10.75
N GLY A 54 -1.68 6.02 -10.18
CA GLY A 54 -0.40 6.02 -10.90
C GLY A 54 0.07 4.59 -11.21
N SER A 55 0.80 4.45 -12.32
CA SER A 55 1.23 3.13 -12.83
C SER A 55 2.31 2.45 -11.98
N PHE A 56 2.96 3.19 -11.08
CA PHE A 56 3.98 2.68 -10.20
C PHE A 56 3.66 3.04 -8.75
N ALA A 57 3.47 2.02 -7.92
CA ALA A 57 3.35 2.19 -6.48
C ALA A 57 3.74 0.91 -5.73
N PHE A 58 4.15 1.11 -4.47
CA PHE A 58 4.33 0.04 -3.51
C PHE A 58 3.70 0.46 -2.18
N VAL A 59 2.85 -0.39 -1.61
CA VAL A 59 2.16 -0.10 -0.36
C VAL A 59 2.71 -1.02 0.74
N ILE A 60 2.96 -0.44 1.91
CA ILE A 60 3.29 -1.18 3.13
C ILE A 60 2.24 -0.85 4.19
N ILE A 61 1.47 -1.84 4.59
CA ILE A 61 0.54 -1.74 5.72
C ILE A 61 1.13 -2.49 6.90
N SER A 62 1.25 -1.84 8.05
CA SER A 62 1.51 -2.51 9.31
C SER A 62 0.35 -2.31 10.29
N LEU A 63 0.46 -2.91 11.47
CA LEU A 63 -0.49 -2.70 12.56
C LEU A 63 -0.55 -1.23 13.03
N LYS A 64 0.46 -0.41 12.70
CA LYS A 64 0.58 0.97 13.19
C LYS A 64 0.66 2.03 12.07
N GLN A 65 1.18 1.67 10.90
CA GLN A 65 1.47 2.63 9.83
C GLN A 65 0.89 2.16 8.50
N ASN A 66 0.55 3.11 7.63
CA ASN A 66 0.21 2.84 6.23
C ASN A 66 1.10 3.73 5.37
N LEU A 67 1.88 3.12 4.50
CA LEU A 67 2.82 3.81 3.64
C LEU A 67 2.45 3.52 2.20
N ILE A 68 2.59 4.53 1.35
CA ILE A 68 2.57 4.37 -0.10
C ILE A 68 3.82 5.03 -0.67
N PHE A 69 4.52 4.27 -1.49
CA PHE A 69 5.71 4.69 -2.19
C PHE A 69 5.38 4.87 -3.66
N THR A 70 5.96 5.88 -4.28
CA THR A 70 5.94 6.09 -5.73
C THR A 70 7.25 6.76 -6.16
N ASP A 71 7.50 6.86 -7.46
CA ASP A 71 8.61 7.66 -8.00
C ASP A 71 8.18 9.09 -8.35
N GLY A 72 9.18 9.90 -8.72
CA GLY A 72 9.09 11.32 -9.05
C GLY A 72 8.03 11.68 -10.09
N ARG A 73 7.67 10.77 -11.02
CA ARG A 73 6.67 11.01 -12.07
C ARG A 73 5.29 11.31 -11.48
N TYR A 74 4.99 10.74 -10.31
CA TYR A 74 3.65 10.75 -9.73
C TYR A 74 3.50 11.54 -8.43
N ILE A 75 4.54 12.23 -7.96
CA ILE A 75 4.51 12.94 -6.67
C ILE A 75 3.38 13.99 -6.58
N ASN A 76 3.10 14.69 -7.69
CA ASN A 76 2.00 15.65 -7.72
C ASN A 76 0.62 14.97 -7.78
N GLN A 77 0.51 13.84 -8.47
CA GLN A 77 -0.74 13.07 -8.59
C GLN A 77 -1.11 12.43 -7.24
N ILE A 78 -0.18 11.74 -6.60
CA ILE A 78 -0.43 11.02 -5.35
C ILE A 78 -0.85 11.97 -4.22
N LYS A 79 -0.33 13.20 -4.20
CA LYS A 79 -0.71 14.24 -3.23
C LYS A 79 -2.17 14.70 -3.38
N LYS A 80 -2.79 14.49 -4.54
CA LYS A 80 -4.19 14.84 -4.85
C LYS A 80 -5.13 13.65 -4.63
N GLU A 81 -4.69 12.45 -4.95
CA GLU A 81 -5.54 11.24 -4.94
C GLU A 81 -5.56 10.52 -3.58
N VAL A 82 -4.48 10.60 -2.81
CA VAL A 82 -4.36 9.86 -1.55
C VAL A 82 -4.66 10.74 -0.33
N ASP A 83 -5.51 10.23 0.56
CA ASP A 83 -5.75 10.85 1.86
C ASP A 83 -4.49 10.75 2.76
N LYS A 84 -3.82 11.90 2.94
CA LYS A 84 -2.62 12.04 3.78
C LYS A 84 -2.86 11.78 5.26
N LYS A 85 -4.12 11.80 5.73
CA LYS A 85 -4.46 11.36 7.09
C LYS A 85 -4.45 9.84 7.23
N THR A 86 -4.64 9.12 6.13
CA THR A 86 -4.66 7.66 6.09
C THR A 86 -3.29 7.08 5.71
N PHE A 87 -2.57 7.68 4.76
CA PHE A 87 -1.28 7.20 4.27
C PHE A 87 -0.16 8.23 4.41
N LYS A 88 1.03 7.76 4.79
CA LYS A 88 2.27 8.50 4.60
C LYS A 88 2.79 8.23 3.18
N ILE A 89 2.95 9.30 2.41
CA ILE A 89 3.50 9.26 1.05
C ILE A 89 5.03 9.36 1.14
N LEU A 90 5.73 8.49 0.41
CA LEU A 90 7.19 8.43 0.36
C LEU A 90 7.66 8.34 -1.11
N ASP A 91 8.83 8.93 -1.40
CA ASP A 91 9.49 8.79 -2.70
C ASP A 91 10.48 7.62 -2.64
N VAL A 92 10.44 6.73 -3.64
CA VAL A 92 11.38 5.60 -3.73
C VAL A 92 12.82 6.04 -3.97
N ASN A 93 13.04 7.23 -4.53
CA ASN A 93 14.37 7.79 -4.73
C ASN A 93 15.04 8.17 -3.41
N ASP A 94 14.26 8.61 -2.41
CA ASP A 94 14.76 8.89 -1.07
C ASP A 94 15.05 7.59 -0.31
N LYS A 95 14.12 6.63 -0.37
CA LYS A 95 14.28 5.32 0.27
C LYS A 95 13.39 4.25 -0.35
N GLN A 96 14.02 3.17 -0.82
CA GLN A 96 13.33 2.01 -1.37
C GLN A 96 12.44 1.32 -0.31
N PRO A 97 11.26 0.79 -0.68
CA PRO A 97 10.30 0.20 0.26
C PRO A 97 10.89 -0.94 1.09
N ILE A 98 11.66 -1.82 0.46
CA ILE A 98 12.29 -2.97 1.13
C ILE A 98 13.38 -2.52 2.10
N LEU A 99 14.15 -1.49 1.77
CA LEU A 99 15.13 -0.91 2.69
C LEU A 99 14.45 -0.20 3.86
N TRP A 100 13.33 0.49 3.62
CA TRP A 100 12.51 1.04 4.69
C TRP A 100 12.03 -0.06 5.63
N LEU A 101 11.53 -1.17 5.09
CA LEU A 101 11.03 -2.29 5.90
C LEU A 101 12.16 -2.94 6.69
N LYS A 102 13.32 -3.19 6.07
CA LYS A 102 14.49 -3.77 6.72
C LYS A 102 14.92 -3.02 7.98
N ASP A 103 14.84 -1.69 7.96
CA ASP A 103 15.23 -0.85 9.10
C ASP A 103 14.18 -0.81 10.22
N LYS A 104 12.97 -1.30 9.97
CA LYS A 104 11.83 -1.18 10.89
C LYS A 104 11.36 -2.52 11.43
N ILE A 105 11.47 -3.57 10.63
CA ILE A 105 11.04 -4.90 10.99
C ILE A 105 11.92 -5.47 12.09
N LYS A 106 11.31 -6.13 13.06
CA LYS A 106 12.00 -6.84 14.15
C LYS A 106 12.10 -8.33 13.87
N ALA A 107 13.05 -8.97 14.53
CA ALA A 107 13.14 -10.42 14.55
C ALA A 107 11.79 -11.01 15.01
N LYS A 108 11.27 -11.99 14.24
CA LYS A 108 9.98 -12.69 14.43
C LYS A 108 8.72 -11.98 13.91
N GLU A 109 8.79 -10.73 13.43
CA GLU A 109 7.63 -10.10 12.77
C GLU A 109 7.35 -10.76 11.41
N LYS A 110 6.07 -11.01 11.12
CA LYS A 110 5.62 -11.77 9.95
C LYS A 110 5.12 -10.85 8.85
N ILE A 111 5.51 -11.15 7.61
CA ILE A 111 5.15 -10.40 6.42
C ILE A 111 4.19 -11.23 5.57
N LEU A 112 3.07 -10.64 5.18
CA LEU A 112 2.20 -11.10 4.10
C LEU A 112 2.57 -10.35 2.82
N VAL A 113 2.66 -11.09 1.70
CA VAL A 113 2.87 -10.58 0.33
C VAL A 113 1.69 -10.96 -0.55
#